data_AF-A0A948QAP9-F1
#
_entry.id   AF-A0A948QAP9-F1
#
_cell.length_a   1.000
_cell.length_b   1.000
_cell.length_c   1.000
_cell.angle_alpha   90.00
_cell.angle_beta   90.00
_cell.angle_gamma   90.00
#
_symmetry.space_group_name_H-M   'P 1'
#
loop_
_entity.id
_entity.type
_entity.pdbx_description
1 polymer ?
#
loop_
_entity_poly.entity_id
_entity_poly.type
_entity_poly.pdbx_seq_one_letter_code
_entity_poly.pdbx_strand_id
1 'polypeptide(L)' 'QVYYNLGNLRYVMGNIEQAIKDYEKALEIQPDFEPAKRNLMALKARQRAAGVK' A
#
# COMPACT_ATOMS: atom_id res chain seq x y z
N GLN A 1 8.30 3.15 9.33
CA GLN A 1 7.44 4.35 9.46
C GLN A 1 7.49 5.30 8.26
N VAL A 2 8.67 5.72 7.75
CA VAL A 2 8.76 6.66 6.60
C VAL A 2 8.04 6.15 5.34
N TYR A 3 8.30 4.91 4.91
CA TYR A 3 7.64 4.34 3.73
C TYR A 3 6.12 4.20 3.90
N TYR A 4 5.64 3.89 5.10
CA TYR A 4 4.19 3.87 5.35
C TYR A 4 3.54 5.25 5.18
N ASN A 5 4.17 6.30 5.73
CA ASN A 5 3.66 7.67 5.56
C ASN A 5 3.71 8.11 4.09
N LEU A 6 4.75 7.73 3.37
CA LEU A 6 4.87 7.99 1.94
C LEU A 6 3.78 7.26 1.14
N GLY A 7 3.50 6.00 1.50
CA GLY A 7 2.40 5.22 0.93
C GLY A 7 1.03 5.84 1.19
N ASN A 8 0.79 6.35 2.40
CA ASN A 8 -0.43 7.09 2.74
C ASN A 8 -0.56 8.36 1.89
N LEU A 9 0.52 9.13 1.73
CA LEU A 9 0.52 10.35 0.92
C LEU A 9 0.20 10.03 -0.55
N ARG A 10 0.88 9.03 -1.13
CA ARG A 10 0.63 8.60 -2.52
C ARG A 10 -0.76 8.04 -2.71
N TYR A 11 -1.30 7.33 -1.71
CA TYR A 11 -2.68 6.86 -1.74
C TYR A 11 -3.68 8.02 -1.81
N VAL A 12 -3.50 9.06 -0.99
CA VAL A 12 -4.35 10.27 -1.01
C VAL A 12 -4.22 11.02 -2.34
N MET A 13 -3.04 11.01 -2.95
CA MET A 13 -2.81 11.58 -4.28
C MET A 13 -3.37 10.74 -5.44
N GLY A 14 -3.97 9.57 -5.16
CA GLY A 14 -4.48 8.66 -6.20
C GLY A 14 -3.41 7.82 -6.89
N ASN A 15 -2.14 7.91 -6.47
CA ASN A 15 -1.03 7.15 -7.02
C ASN A 15 -0.99 5.73 -6.41
N ILE A 16 -1.99 4.91 -6.74
CA ILE A 16 -2.24 3.61 -6.09
C ILE A 16 -1.08 2.63 -6.24
N GLU A 17 -0.48 2.52 -7.43
CA GLU A 17 0.64 1.60 -7.68
C GLU A 17 1.86 1.94 -6.81
N GLN A 18 2.17 3.23 -6.66
CA GLN A 18 3.31 3.70 -5.88
C GLN A 18 3.03 3.56 -4.39
N ALA A 19 1.79 3.78 -3.95
CA ALA A 19 1.38 3.50 -2.58
C ALA A 19 1.60 2.03 -2.20
N ILE A 20 1.26 1.10 -3.10
CA ILE A 20 1.51 -0.34 -2.92
C ILE A 20 3.01 -0.61 -2.71
N LYS A 21 3.87 -0.08 -3.58
CA LYS A 21 5.32 -0.28 -3.48
C LYS A 21 5.89 0.24 -2.16
N ASP A 22 5.38 1.38 -1.67
CA ASP A 22 5.84 1.93 -0.39
C ASP A 22 5.36 1.11 0.81
N TYR A 23 4.12 0.58 0.79
CA TYR A 23 3.68 -0.32 1.84
C TYR A 23 4.44 -1.65 1.84
N GLU A 24 4.77 -2.19 0.66
CA GLU A 24 5.65 -3.36 0.53
C GLU A 24 7.03 -3.07 1.14
N LYS A 25 7.62 -1.90 0.84
CA LYS A 25 8.90 -1.50 1.44
C LYS A 25 8.82 -1.33 2.96
N ALA A 26 7.69 -0.83 3.47
CA ALA A 26 7.46 -0.75 4.91
C ALA A 26 7.45 -2.14 5.57
N LEU A 27 6.90 -3.15 4.89
CA LEU A 27 6.85 -4.53 5.36
C LEU A 27 8.16 -5.30 5.17
N GLU A 28 8.98 -4.96 4.17
CA GLU A 28 10.36 -5.47 4.07
C GLU A 28 11.20 -5.07 5.29
N ILE A 29 11.00 -3.86 5.81
CA ILE A 29 11.75 -3.32 6.96
C ILE A 29 11.15 -3.81 8.28
N GLN A 30 9.82 -3.85 8.37
CA GLN A 30 9.11 -4.29 9.55
C GLN A 30 7.96 -5.24 9.13
N PRO A 31 8.25 -6.55 9.05
CA PRO A 31 7.28 -7.54 8.58
C PRO A 31 5.99 -7.57 9.39
N ASP A 32 6.05 -7.22 10.69
CA ASP A 32 4.90 -7.22 11.59
C ASP A 32 4.17 -5.88 11.69
N PHE A 33 4.43 -4.96 10.75
CA PHE A 33 3.79 -3.66 10.76
C PHE A 33 2.35 -3.72 10.22
N GLU A 34 1.42 -4.08 11.10
CA GLU A 34 -0.01 -4.28 10.81
C GLU A 34 -0.69 -3.14 10.03
N PRO A 35 -0.42 -1.85 10.28
CA PRO A 35 -1.00 -0.77 9.49
C PRO A 35 -0.66 -0.85 7.99
N ALA A 36 0.59 -1.22 7.64
CA ALA A 36 0.97 -1.38 6.24
C ALA A 36 0.34 -2.64 5.62
N LYS A 37 0.24 -3.75 6.36
CA LYS A 37 -0.45 -4.96 5.89
C LYS A 37 -1.91 -4.67 5.52
N ARG A 38 -2.64 -3.99 6.41
CA ARG A 38 -4.05 -3.64 6.20
C ARG A 38 -4.25 -2.76 4.97
N ASN A 39 -3.44 -1.72 4.82
CA ASN A 39 -3.54 -0.82 3.67
C ASN A 39 -3.18 -1.53 2.37
N LEU A 40 -2.11 -2.33 2.36
CA LEU A 40 -1.69 -3.10 1.19
C LEU A 40 -2.77 -4.09 0.73
N MET A 41 -3.39 -4.82 1.67
CA MET A 41 -4.47 -5.77 1.38
C MET A 41 -5.67 -5.08 0.74
N ALA A 42 -6.09 -3.92 1.28
CA ALA A 42 -7.21 -3.15 0.73
C ALA A 42 -6.92 -2.65 -0.70
N LEU A 43 -5.70 -2.18 -0.97
CA LEU A 43 -5.32 -1.71 -2.31
C LEU A 43 -5.22 -2.84 -3.34
N LYS A 44 -4.62 -3.98 -2.96
CA LYS A 44 -4.54 -5.15 -3.83
C LYS A 44 -5.93 -5.72 -4.16
N ALA A 45 -6.86 -5.71 -3.19
CA ALA A 45 -8.25 -6.13 -3.43
C ALA A 45 -8.96 -5.21 -4.45
N ARG A 46 -8.75 -3.89 -4.35
CA ARG A 46 -9.30 -2.91 -5.30
C ARG A 46 -8.72 -3.06 -6.71
N GLN A 47 -7.41 -3.30 -6.84
CA GLN A 47 -6.79 -3.56 -8.15
C GLN A 47 -7.36 -4.82 -8.79
N ARG A 48 -7.55 -5.90 -8.02
CA ARG A 48 -8.16 -7.13 -8.53
C ARG A 48 -9.59 -6.90 -9.01
N ALA A 49 -10.38 -6.10 -8.30
CA ALA A 49 -11.74 -5.76 -8.71
C ALA A 49 -11.78 -4.86 -9.96
N ALA A 50 -10.84 -3.92 -10.09
CA ALA A 50 -10.74 -3.03 -11.24
C ALA A 50 -10.11 -3.69 -12.48
N GLY A 51 -9.34 -4.76 -12.30
CA GLY A 51 -8.77 -5.58 -13.37
C GLY A 51 -9.74 -6.59 -13.98
N VAL A 52 -10.97 -6.69 -13.47
CA VAL A 52 -12.07 -7.40 -14.15
C VAL A 52 -12.63 -6.46 -15.21
N LYS A 53 -12.03 -6.52 -16.40
CA LYS A 53 -12.70 -6.18 -17.65
C LYS A 53 -13.18 -7.47 -18.29
#